data_AF-A0A4S4BCF7-F1
#
_entry.id   AF-A0A4S4BCF7-F1
#
_cell.length_a   1.000
_cell.length_b   1.000
_cell.length_c   1.000
_cell.angle_alpha   90.00
_cell.angle_beta   90.00
_cell.angle_gamma   90.00
#
_symmetry.space_group_name_H-M   'P 1'
#
loop_
_entity.id
_entity.type
_entity.pdbx_description
1 polymer ?
#
loop_
_entity_poly.entity_id
_entity_poly.type
_entity_poly.pdbx_seq_one_letter_code
_entity_poly.pdbx_strand_id
1 'polypeptide(L)'
;MLSNEERQRIEAEEVAAAEALAHSTSQVRHQEAVQAYRQEVRAQLRPRPAPWWWSLRWALAAVPVVAATLLLFPNLLPSDRATDDTAGGIANSALMNRCQAEVSGQLLQIQSDLAFPSWQEASGQFSANADGKRWDGWVRQGDTRTDFSCSFTLADQSVIAQLIQAN
;
A
#
# COMPACT_ATOMS: atom_id res chain seq x y z
N MET A 1 -33.15 45.37 62.82
CA MET A 1 -31.91 44.91 63.48
C MET A 1 -31.75 43.45 63.10
N LEU A 2 -30.67 43.09 62.40
CA LEU A 2 -30.39 41.70 62.04
C LEU A 2 -30.23 40.88 63.32
N SER A 3 -30.78 39.67 63.34
CA SER A 3 -30.55 38.73 64.44
C SER A 3 -29.08 38.31 64.47
N ASN A 4 -28.55 37.97 65.65
CA ASN A 4 -27.14 37.56 65.78
C ASN A 4 -26.80 36.33 64.90
N GLU A 5 -27.77 35.46 64.64
CA GLU A 5 -27.62 34.29 63.76
C GLU A 5 -27.48 34.68 62.29
N GLU A 6 -28.28 35.63 61.79
CA GLU A 6 -28.15 36.15 60.42
C GLU A 6 -26.80 36.84 60.21
N ARG A 7 -26.30 37.54 61.22
CA ARG A 7 -24.99 38.20 61.16
C ARG A 7 -23.85 37.18 61.07
N GLN A 8 -23.87 36.13 61.90
CA GLN A 8 -22.88 35.06 61.86
C GLN A 8 -22.91 34.30 60.52
N ARG A 9 -24.09 34.11 59.95
CA ARG A 9 -24.24 33.48 58.63
C ARG A 9 -23.62 34.31 57.52
N ILE A 10 -23.84 35.63 57.52
CA ILE A 10 -23.25 36.54 56.53
C ILE A 10 -21.72 36.57 56.68
N GLU A 11 -21.20 36.66 57.90
CA GLU A 11 -19.75 36.62 58.16
C GLU A 11 -19.12 35.31 57.68
N ALA A 12 -19.79 34.17 57.87
CA ALA A 12 -19.33 32.88 57.36
C ALA A 12 -19.35 32.80 55.81
N GLU A 13 -20.38 33.35 55.17
CA GLU A 13 -20.49 33.40 53.70
C GLU A 13 -19.39 34.30 53.08
N GLU A 14 -19.07 35.43 53.72
CA GLU A 14 -17.99 36.33 53.27
C GLU A 14 -16.60 35.69 53.43
N VAL A 15 -16.34 34.99 54.54
CA VAL A 15 -15.09 34.25 54.75
C VAL A 15 -14.94 33.12 53.74
N ALA A 16 -15.99 32.33 53.50
CA ALA A 16 -15.96 31.27 52.51
C ALA A 16 -15.72 31.80 51.09
N ALA A 17 -16.30 32.95 50.74
CA ALA A 17 -16.06 33.61 49.46
C ALA A 17 -14.60 34.10 49.33
N ALA A 18 -14.03 34.67 50.39
CA ALA A 18 -12.63 35.12 50.41
C ALA A 18 -11.64 33.95 50.28
N GLU A 19 -11.91 32.84 50.98
CA GLU A 19 -11.11 31.61 50.88
C GLU A 19 -11.18 30.97 49.49
N ALA A 20 -12.36 30.94 48.88
CA ALA A 20 -12.55 30.43 47.51
C ALA A 20 -11.74 31.26 46.49
N LEU A 21 -11.74 32.59 46.63
CA LEU A 21 -10.92 33.47 45.78
C LEU A 21 -9.42 33.22 46.01
N ALA A 22 -8.96 33.13 47.26
CA ALA A 22 -7.57 32.85 47.57
C ALA A 22 -7.12 31.50 46.97
N HIS A 23 -7.96 30.46 47.08
CA HIS A 23 -7.69 29.15 46.51
C HIS A 23 -7.66 29.16 44.98
N SER A 24 -8.55 29.92 44.33
CA SER A 24 -8.53 30.06 42.87
C SER A 24 -7.23 30.73 42.38
N THR A 25 -6.77 31.79 43.06
CA THR A 25 -5.55 32.50 42.67
C THR A 25 -4.28 31.66 42.89
N SER A 26 -4.23 30.84 43.93
CA SER A 26 -3.11 29.93 44.17
C SER A 26 -3.05 28.82 43.12
N GLN A 27 -4.21 28.29 42.70
CA GLN A 27 -4.30 27.32 41.61
C GLN A 27 -3.82 27.90 40.27
N VAL A 28 -4.21 29.13 39.93
CA VAL A 28 -3.76 29.79 38.69
C VAL A 28 -2.25 29.93 38.67
N ARG A 29 -1.64 30.44 39.75
CA ARG A 29 -0.17 30.57 39.85
C ARG A 29 0.54 29.23 39.76
N HIS A 30 -0.02 28.19 40.36
CA HIS A 30 0.55 26.84 40.28
C HIS A 30 0.49 26.30 38.85
N GLN A 31 -0.62 26.50 38.15
CA GLN A 31 -0.76 26.09 36.75
C GLN A 31 0.23 26.82 35.85
N GLU A 32 0.44 28.12 36.03
CA GLU A 32 1.44 28.90 35.31
C GLU A 32 2.86 28.36 35.54
N ALA A 33 3.22 28.07 36.80
CA ALA A 33 4.53 27.50 37.13
C ALA A 33 4.76 26.12 36.51
N VAL A 34 3.73 25.25 36.51
CA VAL A 34 3.80 23.92 35.89
C VAL A 34 3.95 24.03 34.37
N GLN A 35 3.27 24.98 33.74
CA GLN A 35 3.41 25.21 32.30
C GLN A 35 4.80 25.72 31.94
N ALA A 36 5.34 26.68 32.70
CA ALA A 36 6.70 27.18 32.52
C ALA A 36 7.72 26.03 32.65
N TYR A 37 7.61 25.22 33.71
CA TYR A 37 8.46 24.05 33.90
C TYR A 37 8.39 23.06 32.73
N ARG A 38 7.17 22.76 32.23
CA ARG A 38 6.99 21.87 31.07
C ARG A 38 7.64 22.42 29.80
N GLN A 39 7.61 23.74 29.60
CA GLN A 39 8.26 24.37 28.45
C GLN A 39 9.79 24.23 28.52
N GLU A 40 10.38 24.44 29.70
CA GLU A 40 11.82 24.24 29.93
C GLU A 40 12.24 22.80 29.68
N VAL A 41 11.50 21.84 30.23
CA VAL A 41 11.76 20.40 30.01
C VAL A 41 11.66 20.04 28.53
N ARG A 42 10.63 20.52 27.83
CA ARG A 42 10.49 20.27 26.38
C ARG A 42 11.61 20.92 25.58
N ALA A 43 12.08 22.10 25.96
CA ALA A 43 13.18 22.77 25.29
C ALA A 43 14.50 21.97 25.43
N GLN A 44 14.74 21.38 26.59
CA GLN A 44 15.90 20.51 26.82
C GLN A 44 15.80 19.16 26.10
N LEU A 45 14.60 18.59 26.01
CA LEU A 45 14.34 17.31 25.35
C LEU A 45 14.19 17.39 23.83
N ARG A 46 14.20 18.59 23.23
CA ARG A 46 14.13 18.71 21.77
C ARG A 46 15.35 18.02 21.17
N PRO A 47 15.17 16.94 20.40
CA PRO A 47 16.30 16.32 19.71
C PRO A 47 16.88 17.38 18.79
N ARG A 48 18.17 17.69 18.99
CA ARG A 48 18.89 18.54 18.03
C ARG A 48 18.79 17.86 16.68
N PRO A 49 18.41 18.59 15.60
CA PRO A 49 18.39 18.00 14.28
C PRO A 49 19.80 17.46 14.01
N ALA A 50 19.89 16.14 13.87
CA ALA A 50 21.16 15.51 13.53
C ALA A 50 21.65 16.16 12.22
N PRO A 51 22.94 16.44 12.09
CA PRO A 51 23.47 16.98 10.86
C PRO A 51 23.13 16.03 9.70
N TRP A 52 22.64 16.56 8.59
CA TRP A 52 22.24 15.78 7.41
C TRP A 52 23.36 14.82 6.92
N TRP A 53 24.63 15.17 7.16
CA TRP A 53 25.78 14.33 6.83
C TRP A 53 25.86 13.01 7.63
N TRP A 54 25.24 12.96 8.82
CA TRP A 54 25.19 11.74 9.63
C TRP A 54 24.28 10.68 8.98
N SER A 55 23.13 11.10 8.45
CA SER A 55 22.26 10.24 7.65
C SER A 55 22.95 9.81 6.34
N LEU A 56 23.66 10.73 5.68
CA LEU A 56 24.39 10.44 4.43
C LEU A 56 25.50 9.40 4.64
N ARG A 57 26.21 9.45 5.78
CA ARG A 57 27.28 8.50 6.11
C ARG A 57 26.77 7.06 6.23
N TRP A 58 25.61 6.86 6.85
CA TRP A 58 25.00 5.52 6.95
C TRP A 58 24.40 5.07 5.62
N ALA A 59 23.82 5.99 4.85
CA ALA A 59 23.32 5.68 3.51
C ALA A 59 24.45 5.17 2.60
N LEU A 60 25.59 5.87 2.55
CA LEU A 60 26.75 5.46 1.74
C LEU A 60 27.33 4.10 2.16
N ALA A 61 27.40 3.83 3.46
CA ALA A 61 27.90 2.54 3.96
C ALA A 61 26.94 1.37 3.67
N ALA A 62 25.63 1.63 3.60
CA ALA A 62 24.62 0.61 3.33
C ALA A 62 24.52 0.24 1.84
N VAL A 63 24.84 1.16 0.92
CA VAL A 63 24.78 0.92 -0.54
C VAL A 63 25.49 -0.37 -0.98
N PRO A 64 26.77 -0.64 -0.64
CA PRO A 64 27.44 -1.85 -1.12
C PRO A 64 26.83 -3.13 -0.54
N VAL A 65 26.34 -3.09 0.71
CA VAL A 65 25.68 -4.24 1.34
C VAL A 65 24.36 -4.55 0.64
N VAL A 66 23.55 -3.51 0.38
CA VAL A 66 22.29 -3.65 -0.35
C VAL A 66 22.53 -4.15 -1.77
N ALA A 67 23.50 -3.59 -2.49
CA ALA A 67 23.86 -4.02 -3.83
C ALA A 67 24.32 -5.49 -3.87
N ALA A 68 25.22 -5.88 -2.96
CA ALA A 68 25.66 -7.27 -2.84
C ALA A 68 24.51 -8.23 -2.50
N THR A 69 23.61 -7.81 -1.61
CA THR A 69 22.44 -8.61 -1.24
C THR A 69 21.48 -8.80 -2.41
N LEU A 70 21.21 -7.74 -3.19
CA LEU A 70 20.36 -7.84 -4.39
C LEU A 70 20.99 -8.70 -5.49
N LEU A 71 22.32 -8.66 -5.65
CA LEU A 71 23.04 -9.51 -6.61
C LEU A 71 23.06 -10.99 -6.19
N LEU A 72 23.22 -11.27 -4.90
CA LEU A 72 23.26 -12.64 -4.35
C LEU A 72 21.87 -13.26 -4.22
N PHE A 73 20.84 -12.43 -4.04
CA PHE A 73 19.46 -12.86 -3.85
C PHE A 73 18.53 -12.12 -4.82
N PRO A 74 18.57 -12.45 -6.13
CA PRO A 74 17.73 -11.80 -7.13
C PRO A 74 16.23 -11.99 -6.88
N ASN A 75 15.85 -13.01 -6.11
CA ASN A 75 14.47 -13.26 -5.68
C ASN A 75 13.94 -12.25 -4.65
N LEU A 76 14.79 -11.37 -4.09
CA LEU A 76 14.37 -10.29 -3.19
C LEU A 76 13.89 -9.04 -3.94
N LEU A 77 14.17 -8.95 -5.24
CA LEU A 77 13.57 -7.93 -6.07
C LEU A 77 12.07 -8.21 -6.12
N PRO A 78 11.20 -7.23 -5.82
CA PRO A 78 9.78 -7.40 -6.08
C PRO A 78 9.66 -7.70 -7.57
N SER A 79 9.25 -8.91 -7.92
CA SER A 79 8.84 -9.23 -9.28
C SER A 79 7.87 -8.14 -9.69
N ASP A 80 8.20 -7.40 -10.75
CA ASP A 80 7.38 -6.31 -11.26
C ASP A 80 5.93 -6.74 -11.20
N ARG A 81 5.13 -6.03 -10.39
CA ARG A 81 3.72 -6.36 -10.25
C ARG A 81 3.17 -6.34 -11.66
N ALA A 82 2.77 -7.51 -12.16
CA ALA A 82 2.20 -7.68 -13.47
C ALA A 82 1.07 -6.66 -13.67
N THR A 83 1.40 -5.55 -14.33
CA THR A 83 0.48 -4.45 -14.59
C THR A 83 -0.39 -4.85 -15.77
N ASP A 84 -1.69 -4.60 -15.65
CA ASP A 84 -2.64 -4.84 -16.73
C ASP A 84 -2.45 -3.78 -17.82
N ASP A 85 -1.54 -4.08 -18.75
CA ASP A 85 -1.19 -3.20 -19.85
C ASP A 85 -2.28 -3.21 -20.94
N THR A 86 -2.50 -2.05 -21.54
CA THR A 86 -3.49 -1.80 -22.60
C THR A 86 -2.86 -1.53 -23.96
N ALA A 87 -1.53 -1.59 -24.09
CA ALA A 87 -0.85 -1.50 -25.38
C ALA A 87 -1.45 -2.48 -26.39
N GLY A 88 -1.56 -2.13 -27.68
CA GLY A 88 -2.24 -2.99 -28.67
C GLY A 88 -3.78 -3.00 -28.57
N GLY A 89 -4.37 -2.10 -27.76
CA GLY A 89 -5.80 -1.77 -27.79
C GLY A 89 -6.73 -2.71 -27.00
N ILE A 90 -6.18 -3.63 -26.21
CA ILE A 90 -6.92 -4.48 -25.28
C ILE A 90 -6.12 -4.65 -23.99
N ALA A 91 -6.78 -4.70 -22.83
CA ALA A 91 -6.13 -5.05 -21.57
C ALA A 91 -5.60 -6.50 -21.61
N ASN A 92 -4.43 -6.76 -21.02
CA ASN A 92 -3.87 -8.12 -20.92
C ASN A 92 -4.86 -9.08 -20.25
N SER A 93 -5.58 -8.62 -19.21
CA SER A 93 -6.59 -9.41 -18.49
C SER A 93 -7.79 -9.75 -19.38
N ALA A 94 -8.25 -8.79 -20.17
CA ALA A 94 -9.35 -8.95 -21.12
C ALA A 94 -8.97 -9.91 -22.25
N LEU A 95 -7.73 -9.81 -22.77
CA LEU A 95 -7.22 -10.76 -23.76
C LEU A 95 -7.17 -12.16 -23.18
N MET A 96 -6.62 -12.33 -21.97
CA MET A 96 -6.52 -13.63 -21.31
C MET A 96 -7.89 -14.32 -21.20
N ASN A 97 -8.91 -13.60 -20.72
CA ASN A 97 -10.26 -14.15 -20.59
C ASN A 97 -10.86 -14.61 -21.93
N ARG A 98 -10.71 -13.79 -22.98
CA ARG A 98 -11.22 -14.13 -24.32
C ARG A 98 -10.47 -15.32 -24.92
N CYS A 99 -9.15 -15.35 -24.77
CA CYS A 99 -8.32 -16.45 -25.24
C CYS A 99 -8.61 -17.76 -24.50
N GLN A 100 -8.84 -17.73 -23.19
CA GLN A 100 -9.23 -18.92 -22.44
C GLN A 100 -10.57 -19.47 -22.92
N ALA A 101 -11.54 -18.59 -23.23
CA ALA A 101 -12.81 -19.02 -23.82
C ALA A 101 -12.60 -19.68 -25.19
N GLU A 102 -11.81 -19.04 -26.07
CA GLU A 102 -11.51 -19.55 -27.41
C GLU A 102 -10.78 -20.90 -27.37
N VAL A 103 -9.73 -21.03 -26.56
CA VAL A 103 -8.97 -22.28 -26.38
C VAL A 103 -9.86 -23.39 -25.80
N SER A 104 -10.70 -23.08 -24.81
CA SER A 104 -11.64 -24.06 -24.25
C SER A 104 -12.66 -24.54 -25.28
N GLY A 105 -13.13 -23.63 -26.14
CA GLY A 105 -14.03 -23.93 -27.25
C GLY A 105 -13.37 -24.83 -28.29
N GLN A 106 -12.11 -24.57 -28.65
CA GLN A 106 -11.36 -25.41 -29.60
C GLN A 106 -11.05 -26.81 -29.06
N LEU A 107 -10.79 -26.94 -27.76
CA LEU A 107 -10.57 -28.23 -27.10
C LEU A 107 -11.88 -28.98 -26.79
N LEU A 108 -13.04 -28.36 -26.98
CA LEU A 108 -14.35 -28.90 -26.61
C LEU A 108 -14.42 -29.32 -25.13
N GLN A 109 -13.76 -28.57 -24.26
CA GLN A 109 -13.69 -28.83 -22.81
C GLN A 109 -14.32 -27.69 -22.02
N ILE A 110 -14.81 -28.00 -20.82
CA ILE A 110 -15.22 -26.98 -19.87
C ILE A 110 -13.96 -26.29 -19.35
N GLN A 111 -13.97 -24.96 -19.32
CA GLN A 111 -12.81 -24.16 -18.89
C GLN A 111 -12.29 -24.54 -17.49
N SER A 112 -13.17 -25.01 -16.58
CA SER A 112 -12.79 -25.48 -15.24
C SER A 112 -11.89 -26.71 -15.23
N ASP A 113 -11.92 -27.50 -16.30
CA ASP A 113 -11.16 -28.76 -16.43
C ASP A 113 -9.79 -28.51 -17.07
N LEU A 114 -9.54 -27.26 -17.48
CA LEU A 114 -8.31 -26.80 -18.11
C LEU A 114 -7.52 -25.92 -17.14
N ALA A 115 -6.23 -26.23 -16.96
CA ALA A 115 -5.32 -25.38 -16.21
C ALA A 115 -4.58 -24.45 -17.18
N PHE A 116 -4.85 -23.15 -17.06
CA PHE A 116 -4.12 -22.07 -17.72
C PHE A 116 -3.04 -21.50 -16.80
N PRO A 117 -2.00 -20.84 -17.33
CA PRO A 117 -1.01 -20.15 -16.51
C PRO A 117 -1.68 -19.05 -15.67
N SER A 118 -1.12 -18.82 -14.49
CA SER A 118 -1.52 -17.73 -13.63
C SER A 118 -1.23 -16.38 -14.27
N TRP A 119 -1.88 -15.32 -13.79
CA TRP A 119 -1.63 -13.95 -14.26
C TRP A 119 -0.16 -13.55 -14.21
N GLN A 120 0.56 -13.96 -13.15
CA GLN A 120 1.98 -13.66 -13.01
C GLN A 120 2.81 -14.34 -14.11
N GLU A 121 2.53 -15.61 -14.40
CA GLU A 121 3.22 -16.37 -15.45
C GLU A 121 2.89 -15.84 -16.85
N ALA A 122 1.63 -15.47 -17.09
CA ALA A 122 1.17 -14.97 -18.39
C ALA A 122 1.68 -13.55 -18.70
N SER A 123 1.92 -12.73 -17.67
CA SER A 123 2.27 -11.31 -17.85
C SER A 123 3.50 -11.06 -18.74
N GLY A 124 4.51 -11.94 -18.68
CA GLY A 124 5.71 -11.88 -19.52
C GLY A 124 5.56 -12.51 -20.91
N GLN A 125 4.38 -13.04 -21.24
CA GLN A 125 4.09 -13.75 -22.49
C GLN A 125 3.24 -12.93 -23.48
N PHE A 126 2.87 -11.71 -23.09
CA PHE A 126 2.14 -10.79 -23.95
C PHE A 126 3.12 -10.00 -24.83
N SER A 127 2.83 -9.91 -26.12
CA SER A 127 3.50 -9.01 -27.05
C SER A 127 2.46 -8.10 -27.70
N ALA A 128 2.74 -6.81 -27.78
CA ALA A 128 1.85 -5.83 -28.40
C ALA A 128 2.55 -5.13 -29.56
N ASN A 129 1.79 -4.86 -30.62
CA ASN A 129 2.24 -4.10 -31.79
C ASN A 129 1.14 -3.11 -32.21
N ALA A 130 1.34 -2.41 -33.34
CA ALA A 130 0.36 -1.45 -33.86
C ALA A 130 -0.95 -2.12 -34.32
N ASP A 131 -0.87 -3.39 -34.73
CA ASP A 131 -1.99 -4.14 -35.29
C ASP A 131 -2.83 -4.84 -34.21
N GLY A 132 -2.30 -5.00 -33.00
CA GLY A 132 -3.00 -5.59 -31.88
C GLY A 132 -2.08 -6.16 -30.80
N LYS A 133 -2.50 -7.28 -30.21
CA LYS A 133 -1.82 -7.94 -29.09
C LYS A 133 -1.85 -9.44 -29.24
N ARG A 134 -0.77 -10.11 -28.86
CA ARG A 134 -0.62 -11.57 -28.89
C ARG A 134 -0.22 -12.09 -27.53
N TRP A 135 -0.74 -13.26 -27.18
CA TRP A 135 -0.40 -14.03 -26.00
C TRP A 135 0.00 -15.43 -26.42
N ASP A 136 1.25 -15.80 -26.15
CA ASP A 136 1.75 -17.16 -26.37
C ASP A 136 1.81 -17.91 -25.05
N GLY A 137 0.92 -18.87 -24.85
CA GLY A 137 0.69 -19.53 -23.57
C GLY A 137 0.65 -21.05 -23.69
N TRP A 138 0.24 -21.68 -22.59
CA TRP A 138 0.01 -23.12 -22.54
C TRP A 138 -1.28 -23.41 -21.80
N VAL A 139 -1.88 -24.55 -22.12
CA VAL A 139 -3.05 -25.09 -21.43
C VAL A 139 -2.78 -26.54 -21.07
N ARG A 140 -3.18 -26.96 -19.88
CA ARG A 140 -3.02 -28.34 -19.42
C ARG A 140 -4.39 -28.98 -19.22
N GLN A 141 -4.54 -30.19 -19.76
CA GLN A 141 -5.68 -31.06 -19.57
C GLN A 141 -5.18 -32.38 -18.95
N GLY A 142 -5.42 -32.57 -17.65
CA GLY A 142 -4.81 -33.67 -16.91
C GLY A 142 -3.28 -33.61 -16.97
N ASP A 143 -2.65 -34.65 -17.51
CA ASP A 143 -1.19 -34.72 -17.70
C ASP A 143 -0.71 -34.16 -19.05
N THR A 144 -1.64 -33.81 -19.94
CA THR A 144 -1.30 -33.32 -21.29
C THR A 144 -1.16 -31.80 -21.28
N ARG A 145 0.00 -31.29 -21.71
CA ARG A 145 0.23 -29.86 -21.94
C ARG A 145 0.20 -29.57 -23.44
N THR A 146 -0.59 -28.58 -23.83
CA THR A 146 -0.65 -28.06 -25.20
C THR A 146 -0.26 -26.59 -25.16
N ASP A 147 0.70 -26.19 -25.99
CA ASP A 147 1.03 -24.77 -26.16
C ASP A 147 0.04 -24.14 -27.14
N PHE A 148 -0.23 -22.85 -27.01
CA PHE A 148 -1.12 -22.14 -27.92
C PHE A 148 -0.62 -20.73 -28.16
N SER A 149 -1.07 -20.15 -29.26
CA SER A 149 -0.95 -18.73 -29.52
C SER A 149 -2.30 -18.10 -29.70
N CYS A 150 -2.55 -16.98 -29.03
CA CYS A 150 -3.78 -16.23 -29.15
C CYS A 150 -3.49 -14.79 -29.57
N SER A 151 -4.09 -14.34 -30.66
CA SER A 151 -3.93 -12.99 -31.18
C SER A 151 -5.25 -12.22 -31.16
N PHE A 152 -5.18 -10.99 -30.65
CA PHE A 152 -6.19 -9.95 -30.81
C PHE A 152 -5.78 -8.99 -31.92
N THR A 153 -6.71 -8.73 -32.82
CA THR A 153 -6.53 -7.78 -33.92
C THR A 153 -7.36 -6.53 -33.66
N LEU A 154 -6.73 -5.35 -33.73
CA LEU A 154 -7.39 -4.08 -33.40
C LEU A 154 -8.43 -3.66 -34.45
N ALA A 155 -8.20 -4.03 -35.71
CA ALA A 155 -9.03 -3.60 -36.85
C ALA A 155 -10.46 -4.16 -36.80
N ASP A 156 -10.63 -5.39 -36.36
CA ASP A 156 -11.92 -6.11 -36.31
C ASP A 156 -12.32 -6.50 -34.87
N GLN A 157 -11.47 -6.22 -33.88
CA GLN A 157 -11.61 -6.61 -32.48
C GLN A 157 -11.77 -8.12 -32.27
N SER A 158 -11.29 -8.93 -33.23
CA SER A 158 -11.36 -10.38 -33.15
C SER A 158 -10.26 -10.95 -32.26
N VAL A 159 -10.55 -12.10 -31.66
CA VAL A 159 -9.58 -12.91 -30.92
C VAL A 159 -9.54 -14.27 -31.59
N ILE A 160 -8.35 -14.71 -31.98
CA ILE A 160 -8.15 -16.00 -32.64
C ILE A 160 -7.07 -16.75 -31.85
N ALA A 161 -7.42 -17.95 -31.37
CA ALA A 161 -6.45 -18.87 -30.77
C ALA A 161 -6.03 -19.93 -31.79
N GLN A 162 -4.77 -20.37 -31.71
CA GLN A 162 -4.16 -21.42 -32.50
C GLN A 162 -3.47 -22.38 -31.54
N LEU A 163 -3.94 -23.62 -31.49
CA LEU A 163 -3.29 -24.69 -30.72
C LEU A 163 -2.03 -25.15 -31.45
N ILE A 164 -0.91 -25.13 -30.75
CA ILE A 164 0.39 -25.58 -31.24
C ILE A 164 0.63 -26.95 -30.60
N GLN A 165 0.35 -28.02 -31.34
CA GLN A 165 0.69 -29.37 -30.87
C GLN A 165 2.21 -29.49 -30.75
N ALA A 166 2.70 -29.71 -29.54
CA ALA A 166 4.04 -30.22 -29.31
C ALA A 166 4.07 -31.68 -29.80
N ASN A 167 4.92 -31.95 -30.79
CA ASN A 167 5.16 -33.28 -31.34
C ASN A 167 6.08 -34.09 -30.41
#